data_AF-A0A285EDU1-F1
#
_entry.id   AF-A0A285EDU1-F1
#
_cell.length_a   1.000
_cell.length_b   1.000
_cell.length_c   1.000
_cell.angle_alpha   90.00
_cell.angle_beta   90.00
_cell.angle_gamma   90.00
#
_symmetry.space_group_name_H-M   'P 1'
#
loop_
_entity.id
_entity.type
_entity.pdbx_description
1 polymer ?
#
loop_
_entity_poly.entity_id
_entity_poly.type
_entity_poly.pdbx_seq_one_letter_code
_entity_poly.pdbx_strand_id
1 'polypeptide(L)'
;MGLQGHSSAIARDLPGLVGFLMATGLRIGEACGLAWNAVDLEVGTIEVRVSAVRVRGQGLVVKSTKTDAGTRTLVLPRWCTAMLRDRAEHLTATDDDPGRRPVFPAPLGGWRDPSNTQADLRDAFASAGFD
;
A
#
# COMPACT_ATOMS: atom_id res chain seq x y z
N MET A 1 20.90 17.62 10.71
CA MET A 1 19.93 16.65 11.27
C MET A 1 18.87 16.35 10.20
N GLY A 2 19.21 15.62 9.12
CA GLY A 2 18.31 15.53 7.94
C GLY A 2 18.53 14.38 6.96
N LEU A 3 19.46 13.46 7.23
CA LEU A 3 19.72 12.31 6.36
C LEU A 3 19.12 10.99 6.90
N GLN A 4 18.99 10.86 8.23
CA GLN A 4 18.49 9.63 8.87
C GLN A 4 16.97 9.43 8.67
N GLY A 5 16.17 10.51 8.65
CA GLY A 5 14.73 10.45 8.36
C GLY A 5 14.43 10.01 6.92
N HIS A 6 15.14 10.60 5.95
CA HIS A 6 14.97 10.25 4.53
C HIS A 6 15.31 8.79 4.23
N SER A 7 16.45 8.28 4.72
CA SER A 7 16.85 6.89 4.45
C SER A 7 15.92 5.86 5.09
N SER A 8 15.38 6.15 6.28
CA SER A 8 14.44 5.24 6.96
C SER A 8 13.04 5.24 6.32
N ALA A 9 12.56 6.39 5.82
CA ALA A 9 11.30 6.46 5.07
C ALA A 9 11.37 5.70 3.73
N ILE A 10 12.50 5.80 3.03
CA ILE A 10 12.76 5.05 1.79
C ILE A 10 12.82 3.54 2.09
N ALA A 11 13.53 3.13 3.14
CA ALA A 11 13.59 1.73 3.54
C ALA A 11 12.21 1.15 3.91
N ARG A 12 11.26 2.00 4.32
CA ARG A 12 9.88 1.62 4.61
C ARG A 12 8.94 1.78 3.41
N ASP A 13 9.45 2.11 2.22
CA ASP A 13 8.66 2.29 0.99
C ASP A 13 7.48 3.27 1.17
N LEU A 14 7.66 4.29 2.02
CA LEU A 14 6.65 5.31 2.26
C LEU A 14 6.39 6.18 1.02
N PRO A 15 7.41 6.60 0.23
CA PRO A 15 7.17 7.45 -0.93
C PRO A 15 6.22 6.80 -1.96
N GLY A 16 6.42 5.52 -2.27
CA GLY A 16 5.56 4.79 -3.20
C GLY A 16 4.13 4.66 -2.68
N LEU A 17 3.97 4.33 -1.40
CA LEU A 17 2.65 4.22 -0.77
C LEU A 17 1.92 5.57 -0.71
N VAL A 18 2.60 6.66 -0.35
CA VAL A 18 2.01 8.01 -0.31
C VAL A 18 1.62 8.46 -1.70
N GLY A 19 2.50 8.28 -2.70
CA GLY A 19 2.16 8.55 -4.10
C GLY A 19 0.89 7.81 -4.51
N PHE A 20 0.82 6.51 -4.22
CA PHE A 20 -0.37 5.72 -4.51
C PHE A 20 -1.66 6.24 -3.82
N LEU A 21 -1.58 6.60 -2.54
CA LEU A 21 -2.70 7.18 -1.81
C LEU A 21 -3.17 8.51 -2.45
N MET A 22 -2.23 9.35 -2.88
CA MET A 22 -2.53 10.61 -3.56
C MET A 22 -3.15 10.39 -4.95
N ALA A 23 -2.70 9.37 -5.69
CA ALA A 23 -3.26 9.03 -7.00
C ALA A 23 -4.70 8.54 -6.94
N THR A 24 -5.07 7.85 -5.87
CA THR A 24 -6.28 7.03 -5.80
C THR A 24 -7.32 7.52 -4.80
N GLY A 25 -6.91 8.35 -3.82
CA GLY A 25 -7.77 8.78 -2.72
C GLY A 25 -8.20 7.63 -1.79
N LEU A 26 -7.53 6.48 -1.84
CA LEU A 26 -7.84 5.34 -0.98
C LEU A 26 -7.59 5.66 0.49
N ARG A 27 -8.36 5.00 1.36
CA ARG A 27 -8.02 4.93 2.78
C ARG A 27 -6.76 4.08 2.94
N ILE A 28 -5.91 4.41 3.91
CA ILE A 28 -4.66 3.67 4.19
C ILE A 28 -4.91 2.16 4.30
N GLY A 29 -5.97 1.72 4.98
CA GLY A 29 -6.31 0.31 5.08
C GLY A 29 -6.64 -0.36 3.73
N GLU A 30 -7.29 0.34 2.79
CA GLU A 30 -7.55 -0.17 1.43
C GLU A 30 -6.23 -0.34 0.67
N ALA A 31 -5.33 0.67 0.72
CA ALA A 31 -4.01 0.57 0.09
C ALA A 31 -3.13 -0.52 0.71
N CYS A 32 -3.13 -0.65 2.04
CA CYS A 32 -2.43 -1.71 2.77
C CYS A 32 -2.99 -3.11 2.49
N GLY A 33 -4.27 -3.22 2.10
CA GLY A 33 -4.93 -4.48 1.77
C GLY A 33 -4.92 -4.83 0.27
N LEU A 34 -4.41 -3.95 -0.59
CA LEU A 34 -4.42 -4.17 -2.03
C LEU A 34 -3.44 -5.29 -2.42
N ALA A 35 -3.94 -6.27 -3.18
CA ALA A 35 -3.15 -7.35 -3.76
C ALA A 35 -2.96 -7.18 -5.27
N TRP A 36 -1.94 -7.82 -5.83
CA TRP A 36 -1.63 -7.73 -7.26
C TRP A 36 -2.73 -8.27 -8.18
N ASN A 37 -3.51 -9.26 -7.76
CA ASN A 37 -4.66 -9.78 -8.51
C ASN A 37 -5.82 -8.78 -8.65
N ALA A 38 -5.75 -7.65 -7.96
CA ALA A 38 -6.68 -6.55 -8.08
C ALA A 38 -6.11 -5.40 -8.93
N VAL A 39 -4.93 -5.55 -9.53
CA VAL A 39 -4.27 -4.55 -10.37
C VAL A 39 -4.27 -5.03 -11.82
N ASP A 40 -4.84 -4.23 -12.71
CA ASP A 40 -4.70 -4.40 -14.14
C ASP A 40 -3.77 -3.30 -14.67
N LEU A 41 -2.50 -3.65 -14.91
CA LEU A 41 -1.50 -2.71 -15.40
C LEU A 41 -1.66 -2.37 -16.88
N GLU A 42 -2.29 -3.26 -17.65
CA GLU A 42 -2.53 -3.07 -19.09
C GLU A 42 -3.62 -2.02 -19.31
N VAL A 43 -4.72 -2.13 -18.58
CA VAL A 43 -5.81 -1.15 -18.60
C VAL A 43 -5.46 0.08 -17.73
N GLY A 44 -4.60 -0.08 -16.72
CA GLY A 44 -4.24 0.96 -15.77
C GLY A 44 -5.33 1.19 -14.73
N THR A 45 -5.86 0.10 -14.17
CA THR A 45 -6.94 0.14 -13.17
C THR A 45 -6.64 -0.69 -11.93
N ILE A 46 -7.31 -0.38 -10.84
CA ILE A 46 -7.34 -1.21 -9.63
C ILE A 46 -8.77 -1.51 -9.20
N GLU A 47 -8.96 -2.65 -8.55
CA GLU A 47 -10.23 -3.12 -8.01
C GLU A 47 -10.18 -3.11 -6.47
N VAL A 48 -10.98 -2.25 -5.85
CA VAL A 48 -10.93 -2.02 -4.40
C VAL A 48 -11.92 -2.96 -3.71
N ARG A 49 -11.47 -4.15 -3.31
CA ARG A 49 -12.33 -5.21 -2.72
C ARG A 49 -12.19 -5.39 -1.22
N VAL A 50 -11.05 -5.01 -0.67
CA VAL A 50 -10.60 -5.41 0.66
C VAL A 50 -9.96 -4.25 1.40
N SER A 51 -9.88 -4.38 2.72
CA SER A 51 -9.15 -3.45 3.58
C SER A 51 -8.41 -4.22 4.67
N ALA A 52 -7.14 -3.90 4.85
CA ALA A 52 -6.35 -4.32 5.99
C ALA A 52 -6.79 -3.52 7.23
N VAL A 53 -7.07 -4.21 8.33
CA VAL A 53 -7.53 -3.62 9.59
C VAL A 53 -6.90 -4.36 10.77
N ARG A 54 -6.39 -3.61 11.75
CA ARG A 54 -6.00 -4.17 13.05
C ARG A 54 -7.26 -4.43 13.90
N VAL A 55 -7.47 -5.67 14.31
CA VAL A 55 -8.57 -6.06 15.19
C VAL A 55 -8.01 -6.49 16.54
N ARG A 56 -8.51 -5.88 17.63
CA ARG A 56 -8.09 -6.20 19.00
C ARG A 56 -8.31 -7.69 19.28
N GLY A 57 -7.26 -8.38 19.71
CA GLY A 57 -7.28 -9.81 20.00
C GLY A 57 -7.16 -10.74 18.79
N GLN A 58 -7.15 -10.22 17.55
CA GLN A 58 -7.01 -11.02 16.33
C GLN A 58 -5.80 -10.61 15.47
N GLY A 59 -5.19 -9.45 15.72
CA GLY A 59 -4.05 -8.97 14.96
C GLY A 59 -4.46 -8.28 13.65
N LEU A 60 -3.61 -8.36 12.64
CA LEU A 60 -3.86 -7.77 11.32
C LEU A 60 -4.76 -8.70 10.50
N VAL A 61 -5.87 -8.18 10.03
CA VAL A 61 -6.83 -8.93 9.21
C VAL A 61 -7.10 -8.16 7.91
N VAL A 62 -6.97 -8.84 6.77
CA VAL A 62 -7.47 -8.35 5.48
C VAL A 62 -8.87 -8.90 5.30
N LYS A 63 -9.87 -8.02 5.26
CA LYS A 63 -11.28 -8.40 5.14
C LYS A 63 -11.92 -7.71 3.95
N SER A 64 -12.95 -8.33 3.38
CA SER A 64 -13.76 -7.70 2.34
C SER A 64 -14.42 -6.42 2.87
N THR A 65 -14.59 -5.43 2.00
CA THR A 65 -15.48 -4.31 2.28
C THR A 65 -16.89 -4.87 2.45
N LYS A 66 -17.54 -4.57 3.59
CA LYS A 66 -18.74 -5.28 4.10
C LYS A 66 -20.00 -5.27 3.20
N THR A 67 -19.95 -4.73 1.99
CA THR A 67 -21.08 -4.61 1.05
C THR A 67 -20.58 -4.54 -0.41
N ASP A 68 -21.34 -5.06 -1.37
CA ASP A 68 -21.10 -4.89 -2.84
C ASP A 68 -20.96 -3.42 -3.26
N ALA A 69 -21.54 -2.48 -2.50
CA ALA A 69 -21.39 -1.04 -2.69
C ALA A 69 -19.97 -0.51 -2.35
N GLY A 70 -19.12 -1.30 -1.70
CA GLY A 70 -17.74 -0.94 -1.35
C GLY A 70 -16.72 -1.28 -2.44
N THR A 71 -17.08 -2.23 -3.31
CA THR A 71 -16.28 -2.65 -4.46
C THR A 71 -16.37 -1.64 -5.59
N ARG A 72 -15.23 -1.11 -6.01
CA ARG A 72 -15.14 -0.12 -7.09
C ARG A 72 -13.84 -0.29 -7.87
N THR A 73 -13.91 0.03 -9.15
CA THR A 73 -12.73 0.13 -10.01
C THR A 73 -12.27 1.57 -10.11
N LEU A 74 -10.99 1.82 -9.91
CA LEU A 74 -10.38 3.14 -10.07
C LEU A 74 -9.42 3.13 -11.26
N VAL A 75 -9.52 4.14 -12.10
CA VAL A 75 -8.53 4.41 -13.17
C VAL A 75 -7.34 5.12 -12.55
N LEU A 76 -6.14 4.62 -12.86
CA LEU A 76 -4.90 5.18 -12.36
C LEU A 76 -4.36 6.26 -13.31
N PRO A 77 -3.81 7.36 -12.78
CA PRO A 77 -2.95 8.24 -13.55
C PRO A 77 -1.75 7.48 -14.13
N ARG A 78 -1.29 7.87 -15.32
CA ARG A 78 -0.18 7.18 -16.02
C ARG A 78 1.08 7.02 -15.16
N TRP A 79 1.43 8.04 -14.37
CA TRP A 79 2.60 8.00 -13.49
C TRP A 79 2.44 6.95 -12.38
N CYS A 80 1.22 6.74 -11.89
CA CYS A 80 0.92 5.75 -10.87
C CYS A 80 1.02 4.34 -11.47
N THR A 81 0.50 4.13 -12.68
CA THR A 81 0.66 2.86 -13.41
C THR A 81 2.13 2.56 -13.69
N ALA A 82 2.92 3.56 -14.08
CA ALA A 82 4.36 3.40 -14.29
C ALA A 82 5.10 3.00 -12.99
N MET A 83 4.80 3.65 -11.87
CA MET A 83 5.33 3.29 -10.55
C MET A 83 4.96 1.84 -10.17
N LEU A 84 3.72 1.40 -10.47
CA LEU A 84 3.33 0.02 -10.21
C LEU A 84 3.99 -0.99 -11.17
N ARG A 85 4.28 -0.62 -12.43
CA ARG A 85 5.05 -1.50 -13.34
C ARG A 85 6.47 -1.71 -12.84
N ASP A 86 7.18 -0.63 -12.53
CA ASP A 86 8.53 -0.70 -11.94
C ASP A 86 8.53 -1.57 -10.68
N ARG A 87 7.54 -1.38 -9.82
CA ARG A 87 7.37 -2.20 -8.62
C ARG A 87 7.14 -3.69 -8.93
N ALA A 88 6.34 -4.00 -9.94
CA ALA A 88 6.05 -5.38 -10.33
C ALA A 88 7.30 -6.10 -10.86
N GLU A 89 8.18 -5.38 -11.55
CA GLU A 89 9.46 -5.91 -12.04
C GLU A 89 10.42 -6.30 -10.90
N HIS A 90 10.31 -5.61 -9.76
CA HIS A 90 11.12 -5.87 -8.57
C HIS A 90 10.48 -6.87 -7.59
N LEU A 91 9.34 -7.49 -7.93
CA LEU A 91 8.75 -8.54 -7.10
C LEU A 91 9.66 -9.76 -7.07
N THR A 92 10.26 -10.01 -5.90
CA THR A 92 11.03 -11.24 -5.70
C THR A 92 10.10 -12.45 -5.76
N ALA A 93 10.49 -13.45 -6.55
CA ALA A 93 9.76 -14.71 -6.61
C ALA A 93 9.80 -15.39 -5.23
N THR A 94 8.62 -15.62 -4.65
CA THR A 94 8.40 -16.51 -3.50
C THR A 94 7.50 -17.66 -3.92
N ASP A 95 7.38 -18.70 -3.09
CA ASP A 95 6.53 -19.87 -3.39
C ASP A 95 5.02 -19.59 -3.30
N ASP A 96 4.62 -18.42 -2.78
CA ASP A 96 3.20 -18.02 -2.65
C ASP A 96 2.61 -17.51 -3.98
N ASP A 97 1.30 -17.70 -4.16
CA ASP A 97 0.51 -17.12 -5.27
C ASP A 97 0.83 -15.63 -5.46
N PRO A 98 1.53 -15.24 -6.56
CA PRO A 98 1.92 -13.86 -6.82
C PRO A 98 0.75 -12.89 -6.83
N GLY A 99 -0.43 -13.36 -7.27
CA GLY A 99 -1.64 -12.55 -7.32
C GLY A 99 -2.18 -12.16 -5.93
N ARG A 100 -1.92 -12.96 -4.89
CA ARG A 100 -2.40 -12.65 -3.52
C ARG A 100 -1.42 -11.82 -2.71
N ARG A 101 -0.27 -11.48 -3.28
CA ARG A 101 0.76 -10.70 -2.58
C ARG A 101 0.32 -9.24 -2.45
N PRO A 102 0.64 -8.58 -1.33
CA PRO A 102 0.40 -7.17 -1.17
C PRO A 102 1.15 -6.37 -2.24
N VAL A 103 0.48 -5.37 -2.80
CA VAL A 103 1.15 -4.36 -3.62
C VAL A 103 2.16 -3.65 -2.73
N PHE A 104 1.77 -3.16 -1.56
CA PHE A 104 2.68 -2.50 -0.59
C PHE A 104 2.96 -3.41 0.62
N PRO A 105 3.98 -4.29 0.60
CA PRO A 105 4.30 -5.14 1.73
C PRO A 105 4.86 -4.32 2.90
N ALA A 106 4.85 -4.93 4.08
CA ALA A 106 5.66 -4.44 5.20
C ALA A 106 7.16 -4.67 4.92
N PRO A 107 8.08 -3.93 5.58
CA PRO A 107 9.52 -4.06 5.34
C PRO A 107 10.09 -5.47 5.54
N LEU A 108 9.47 -6.27 6.42
CA LEU A 108 9.84 -7.67 6.68
C LEU A 108 8.99 -8.68 5.89
N GLY A 109 8.23 -8.21 4.90
CA GLY A 109 7.30 -9.03 4.11
C GLY A 109 5.90 -9.10 4.71
N GLY A 110 4.98 -9.69 3.95
CA GLY A 110 3.57 -9.81 4.32
C GLY A 110 2.79 -8.49 4.28
N TRP A 111 1.57 -8.51 4.79
CA TRP A 111 0.65 -7.37 4.76
C TRP A 111 1.15 -6.21 5.62
N ARG A 112 1.05 -5.00 5.06
CA ARG A 112 1.35 -3.78 5.79
C ARG A 112 0.25 -3.47 6.79
N ASP A 113 0.64 -3.14 8.01
CA ASP A 113 -0.30 -2.76 9.04
C ASP A 113 -0.69 -1.27 8.93
N PRO A 114 -1.99 -0.92 8.89
CA PRO A 114 -2.43 0.47 8.74
C PRO A 114 -2.02 1.38 9.90
N SER A 115 -2.03 0.88 11.14
CA SER A 115 -1.69 1.67 12.32
C SER A 115 -0.19 1.95 12.39
N ASN A 116 0.65 0.96 12.06
CA ASN A 116 2.09 1.17 11.96
C ASN A 116 2.42 2.14 10.81
N THR A 117 1.73 2.00 9.67
CA THR A 117 1.89 2.90 8.52
C THR A 117 1.56 4.35 8.87
N GLN A 118 0.47 4.58 9.60
CA GLN A 118 0.12 5.92 10.06
C GLN A 118 1.18 6.50 11.01
N ALA A 119 1.75 5.67 11.90
CA ALA A 119 2.84 6.09 12.76
C ALA A 119 4.09 6.44 11.93
N ASP A 120 4.47 5.59 10.98
CA ASP A 120 5.59 5.83 10.07
C ASP A 120 5.44 7.15 9.28
N LEU A 121 4.22 7.44 8.81
CA LEU A 121 3.93 8.70 8.11
C LEU A 121 4.06 9.91 9.05
N ARG A 122 3.53 9.82 10.28
CA ARG A 122 3.69 10.88 11.28
C ARG A 122 5.17 11.13 11.60
N ASP A 123 5.94 10.07 11.82
CA ASP A 123 7.37 10.18 12.10
C ASP A 123 8.11 10.83 10.92
N ALA A 124 7.76 10.46 9.68
CA ALA A 124 8.32 11.05 8.48
C ALA A 124 7.99 12.54 8.38
N PHE A 125 6.73 12.95 8.61
CA PHE A 125 6.32 14.35 8.59
C PHE A 125 7.01 15.18 9.68
N ALA A 126 7.06 14.67 10.92
CA ALA A 126 7.77 15.32 12.01
C ALA A 126 9.27 15.48 11.69
N SER A 127 9.91 14.46 11.10
CA SER A 127 11.31 14.54 10.69
C SER A 127 11.58 15.54 9.56
N ALA A 128 10.54 15.86 8.78
CA ALA A 128 10.57 16.87 7.72
C ALA A 128 10.18 18.28 8.21
N GLY A 129 9.89 18.44 9.52
CA GLY A 129 9.56 19.74 10.12
C GLY A 129 8.09 20.14 9.97
N PHE A 130 7.20 19.19 9.72
CA PHE A 130 5.75 19.41 9.73
C PHE A 130 5.16 18.84 11.02
N ASP A 131 4.66 19.74 11.90
CA ASP A 131 3.91 19.41 13.13
C ASP A 131 2.39 19.45 12.90
#